data_AF-A0A7C6B2U3-F1
#
_entry.id   AF-A0A7C6B2U3-F1
#
_cell.length_a   1.000
_cell.length_b   1.000
_cell.length_c   1.000
_cell.angle_alpha   90.00
_cell.angle_beta   90.00
_cell.angle_gamma   90.00
#
_symmetry.space_group_name_H-M   'P 1'
#
loop_
_entity.id
_entity.type
_entity.pdbx_description
1 polymer ?
#
loop_
_entity_poly.entity_id
_entity_poly.type
_entity_poly.pdbx_seq_one_letter_code
_entity_poly.pdbx_strand_id
1 'polypeptide(L)' 'MRVRTICLFLLWVSWAAASAGLTLVEKGRSPYSIVIARDASPAEQRGAQEFARFIEQMSGARLPVLTDEKPVRGPL' A
#
# COMPACT_ATOMS: atom_id res chain seq x y z
N MET A 1 14.29 5.49 44.50
CA MET A 1 13.72 6.58 43.64
C MET A 1 14.41 6.76 42.28
N ARG A 2 15.59 6.19 42.03
CA ARG A 2 16.30 6.32 40.73
C ARG A 2 15.79 5.40 39.60
N VAL A 3 15.26 4.22 39.93
CA VAL A 3 14.73 3.25 38.94
C VAL A 3 13.39 3.69 38.32
N ARG A 4 12.54 4.39 39.10
CA ARG A 4 11.20 4.81 38.66
C ARG A 4 11.28 5.89 37.57
N THR A 5 12.27 6.77 37.65
CA THR A 5 12.55 7.81 36.66
C THR A 5 13.13 7.24 35.37
N ILE A 6 13.93 6.16 35.46
CA ILE A 6 14.49 5.46 34.29
C ILE A 6 13.39 4.74 33.50
N CYS A 7 12.44 4.08 34.18
CA CYS A 7 11.30 3.43 33.50
C CYS A 7 10.37 4.44 32.80
N LEU A 8 10.17 5.64 33.38
CA LEU A 8 9.34 6.69 32.79
C LEU A 8 9.97 7.32 31.54
N PHE A 9 11.31 7.34 31.44
CA PHE A 9 12.02 7.86 30.27
C PHE A 9 12.06 6.86 29.11
N LEU A 10 12.15 5.55 29.41
CA LEU A 10 12.11 4.49 28.39
C LEU A 10 10.73 4.32 27.75
N LEU A 11 9.64 4.65 28.47
CA LEU A 11 8.28 4.62 27.93
C LEU A 11 7.99 5.71 26.89
N TRP A 12 8.75 6.81 26.88
CA TRP A 12 8.58 7.91 25.92
C TRP A 12 9.19 7.63 24.54
N VAL A 13 10.22 6.78 24.46
CA VAL A 13 10.91 6.46 23.20
C VAL A 13 10.11 5.48 22.32
N SER A 14 9.17 4.72 22.90
CA SER A 14 8.44 3.67 22.17
C SER A 14 7.31 4.17 21.27
N TRP A 15 7.07 5.49 21.15
CA TRP A 15 5.91 5.99 20.40
C TRP A 15 6.18 6.35 18.93
N ALA A 16 7.44 6.31 18.48
CA ALA A 16 7.78 6.62 17.09
C ALA A 16 8.03 5.35 16.26
N ALA A 17 7.07 4.44 16.21
CA ALA A 17 7.03 3.46 15.12
C ALA A 17 6.61 4.21 13.85
N ALA A 18 7.60 4.72 13.09
CA ALA A 18 7.35 5.35 11.81
C ALA A 18 6.75 4.30 10.86
N SER A 19 5.45 4.37 10.64
CA SER A 19 4.80 3.62 9.57
C SER A 19 5.35 4.15 8.25
N ALA A 20 6.22 3.38 7.61
CA ALA A 20 6.68 3.66 6.27
C ALA A 20 5.48 3.47 5.32
N GLY A 21 4.78 4.56 5.03
CA GLY A 21 3.67 4.55 4.07
C GLY A 21 4.15 4.04 2.71
N LEU A 22 3.29 3.27 2.03
CA LEU A 22 3.55 2.80 0.67
C LEU A 22 3.30 3.93 -0.34
N THR A 23 4.34 4.37 -1.03
CA THR A 23 4.20 5.29 -2.16
C THR A 23 3.80 4.51 -3.41
N LEU A 24 2.51 4.56 -3.77
CA LEU A 24 2.00 3.89 -4.97
C LEU A 24 2.50 4.55 -6.27
N VAL A 25 2.63 5.88 -6.28
CA VAL A 25 3.08 6.64 -7.44
C VAL A 25 4.07 7.70 -7.00
N GLU A 26 5.25 7.70 -7.62
CA GLU A 26 6.25 8.73 -7.45
C GLU A 26 6.51 9.41 -8.79
N LYS A 27 6.35 10.75 -8.85
CA LYS A 27 6.60 11.57 -10.05
C LYS A 27 5.87 11.04 -11.29
N GLY A 28 4.60 10.66 -11.14
CA GLY A 28 3.77 10.16 -12.23
C GLY A 28 4.17 8.78 -12.75
N ARG A 29 4.92 7.98 -11.97
CA ARG A 29 5.32 6.62 -12.32
C ARG A 29 5.06 5.66 -11.17
N SER A 30 4.70 4.43 -11.50
CA SER A 30 4.46 3.36 -10.53
C SER A 30 5.10 2.05 -11.00
N PRO A 31 5.85 1.35 -10.12
CA PRO A 31 6.27 -0.01 -10.37
C PRO A 31 5.18 -1.04 -9.98
N TYR A 32 4.03 -0.60 -9.49
CA TYR A 32 2.99 -1.47 -8.93
C TYR A 32 1.92 -1.83 -9.97
N SER A 33 1.23 -2.93 -9.69
CA SER A 33 0.05 -3.40 -10.42
C SER A 33 -1.05 -3.71 -9.41
N ILE A 34 -2.31 -3.56 -9.83
CA ILE A 34 -3.46 -4.01 -9.07
C ILE A 34 -3.72 -5.46 -9.49
N VAL A 35 -3.70 -6.40 -8.54
CA VAL A 35 -3.97 -7.80 -8.83
C VAL A 35 -5.32 -8.19 -8.24
N ILE A 36 -6.17 -8.80 -9.05
CA ILE A 36 -7.44 -9.41 -8.64
C ILE A 36 -7.40 -10.91 -8.94
N ALA A 37 -8.27 -11.69 -8.30
CA ALA A 37 -8.41 -13.11 -8.59
C ALA A 37 -8.83 -13.32 -10.06
N ARG A 38 -8.38 -14.41 -10.69
CA ARG A 38 -8.79 -14.81 -12.04
C ARG A 38 -10.31 -14.85 -12.20
N ASP A 39 -11.00 -15.35 -11.19
CA ASP A 39 -12.45 -15.52 -11.15
C ASP A 39 -13.15 -14.42 -10.33
N ALA A 40 -12.49 -13.26 -10.16
CA ALA A 40 -13.06 -12.10 -9.49
C ALA A 40 -14.43 -11.72 -10.07
N SER A 41 -15.36 -11.37 -9.19
CA SER A 41 -16.71 -10.96 -9.54
C SER A 41 -16.74 -9.70 -10.42
N PRO A 42 -17.83 -9.43 -11.15
CA PRO A 42 -17.97 -8.19 -11.91
C PRO A 42 -17.83 -6.92 -11.05
N ALA A 43 -18.18 -7.00 -9.76
CA ALA A 43 -18.02 -5.88 -8.83
C ALA A 43 -16.54 -5.61 -8.51
N GLU A 44 -15.74 -6.65 -8.25
CA GLU A 44 -14.30 -6.53 -8.00
C GLU A 44 -13.54 -6.04 -9.23
N GLN A 45 -13.89 -6.57 -10.41
CA GLN A 45 -13.32 -6.11 -11.68
C GLN A 45 -13.59 -4.62 -11.90
N ARG A 46 -14.83 -4.18 -11.69
CA ARG A 46 -15.19 -2.75 -11.78
C ARG A 46 -14.44 -1.92 -10.73
N GLY A 47 -14.40 -2.37 -9.48
CA GLY A 47 -13.69 -1.68 -8.40
C GLY A 47 -12.21 -1.49 -8.70
N ALA A 48 -11.53 -2.51 -9.23
CA ALA A 48 -10.13 -2.43 -9.63
C ALA A 48 -9.91 -1.43 -10.78
N GLN A 49 -10.80 -1.41 -11.78
CA GLN A 49 -10.74 -0.45 -12.89
C GLN A 49 -11.00 0.98 -12.43
N GLU A 50 -11.99 1.20 -11.57
CA GLU A 50 -12.29 2.50 -10.99
C GLU A 50 -11.14 3.02 -10.13
N PHE A 51 -10.56 2.15 -9.32
CA PHE A 51 -9.39 2.49 -8.50
C PHE A 51 -8.20 2.89 -9.37
N ALA A 52 -7.87 2.10 -10.40
CA ALA A 52 -6.81 2.43 -11.35
C ALA A 52 -7.06 3.80 -12.02
N ARG A 53 -8.30 4.07 -12.44
CA ARG A 53 -8.70 5.34 -13.04
C ARG A 53 -8.51 6.51 -12.08
N PHE A 54 -8.92 6.37 -10.82
CA PHE A 54 -8.78 7.45 -9.85
C PHE A 54 -7.32 7.72 -9.49
N ILE A 55 -6.46 6.69 -9.42
CA ILE A 55 -5.02 6.89 -9.26
C ILE A 55 -4.43 7.65 -10.46
N GLU A 56 -4.81 7.27 -11.68
CA GLU A 56 -4.38 7.96 -12.90
C GLU A 56 -4.80 9.43 -12.89
N GLN A 57 -6.03 9.74 -12.47
CA GLN A 57 -6.51 11.13 -12.34
C GLN A 57 -5.74 11.94 -11.29
N MET A 58 -5.41 11.34 -10.14
CA MET A 58 -4.72 12.05 -9.05
C MET A 58 -3.22 12.23 -9.33
N SER A 59 -2.60 11.32 -10.06
CA SER A 59 -1.15 11.20 -10.12
C SER A 59 -0.54 11.23 -11.51
N GLY A 60 -1.35 11.08 -12.56
CA GLY A 60 -0.92 10.91 -13.95
C GLY A 60 -0.37 9.51 -14.28
N ALA A 61 -0.30 8.59 -13.31
CA ALA A 61 0.19 7.23 -13.52
C ALA A 61 -0.96 6.23 -13.52
N ARG A 62 -1.05 5.38 -14.56
CA ARG A 62 -1.99 4.27 -14.59
C ARG A 62 -1.34 2.99 -14.08
N LEU A 63 -1.90 2.42 -13.01
CA LEU A 63 -1.53 1.08 -12.55
C LEU A 63 -2.30 0.04 -13.37
N PRO A 64 -1.64 -0.97 -13.95
CA PRO A 64 -2.33 -2.03 -14.69
C PRO A 64 -3.12 -2.91 -13.73
N VAL A 65 -4.30 -3.35 -14.16
CA VAL A 65 -5.10 -4.37 -13.48
C VAL A 65 -4.77 -5.73 -14.09
N LEU A 66 -4.27 -6.65 -13.28
CA LEU A 66 -3.86 -8.00 -13.67
C LEU A 66 -4.64 -9.04 -12.89
N THR A 67 -4.65 -10.28 -13.39
CA THR A 67 -5.13 -11.44 -12.65
C THR A 67 -3.98 -12.20 -12.00
N ASP A 68 -4.28 -12.99 -10.98
CA ASP A 68 -3.35 -13.92 -10.33
C ASP A 68 -3.07 -15.21 -11.14
N GLU A 69 -3.48 -15.26 -12.42
CA GLU A 69 -3.16 -16.35 -13.35
C GLU A 69 -1.66 -16.58 -13.51
N LYS A 70 -0.88 -15.52 -13.33
CA LYS A 70 0.58 -15.56 -13.35
C LYS A 70 1.10 -15.35 -11.93
N PRO A 71 2.23 -16.00 -11.56
CA PRO A 71 2.86 -15.78 -10.26
C PRO A 71 3.11 -14.29 -10.01
N VAL A 72 2.50 -13.77 -8.94
CA VAL A 72 2.71 -12.40 -8.48
C VAL A 72 4.06 -12.33 -7.79
N ARG A 73 4.83 -11.28 -8.08
CA ARG A 73 6.10 -10.98 -7.41
C ARG A 73 5.91 -9.73 -6.56
N GLY A 74 6.43 -9.77 -5.34
CA GLY A 74 6.39 -8.63 -4.41
C GLY A 74 6.15 -9.12 -2.97
N PRO A 75 6.31 -8.23 -1.97
CA PRO A 75 5.85 -8.51 -0.62
C PRO A 75 4.32 -8.60 -0.66
N LEU A 76 3.78 -9.78 -0.33
CA LEU A 76 2.36 -9.97 -0.03
C LEU A 76 2.11 -9.64 1.44
#